data_AF-A0A929Z089-F1
#
_entry.id   AF-A0A929Z089-F1
#
_cell.length_a   1.000
_cell.length_b   1.000
_cell.length_c   1.000
_cell.angle_alpha   90.00
_cell.angle_beta   90.00
_cell.angle_gamma   90.00
#
_symmetry.space_group_name_H-M   'P 1'
#
loop_
_entity.id
_entity.type
_entity.pdbx_description
1 polymer ?
#
loop_
_entity_poly.entity_id
_entity_poly.type
_entity_poly.pdbx_seq_one_letter_code
_entity_poly.pdbx_strand_id
1 'polypeptide(L)'
;VKTDDYSAGNNPLIAEEIERLNAGFLAEGRHYVLIGPGRWGSSDPWLGVPVKWPAISAARLIVEAGLTNYRVDPSQGTHFFQNLTSFGVGYFTINDYIGDGLYNRAALDVLPAVQETAHVRHVRFASPLSLKIDGRKKLGFLLLPQT
;
A
#
# COMPACT_ATOMS: atom_id res chain seq x y z
N VAL A 1 2.70 -2.34 5.11
CA VAL A 1 4.08 -2.39 5.64
C VAL A 1 4.02 -1.91 7.08
N LYS A 2 4.67 -2.60 8.01
CA LYS A 2 4.72 -2.22 9.42
C LYS A 2 5.48 -0.91 9.57
N THR A 3 5.02 -0.02 10.45
CA THR A 3 5.58 1.34 10.56
C THR A 3 6.23 1.67 11.90
N ASP A 4 6.06 0.85 12.95
CA ASP A 4 6.61 1.13 14.29
C ASP A 4 8.14 1.17 14.31
N ASP A 5 8.79 0.16 13.73
CA ASP A 5 10.25 0.04 13.63
C ASP A 5 10.72 0.19 12.18
N TYR A 6 10.03 1.03 11.40
CA TYR A 6 10.36 1.21 10.00
C TYR A 6 11.72 1.88 9.82
N SER A 7 12.55 1.24 9.00
CA SER A 7 13.82 1.79 8.50
C SER A 7 13.85 1.68 6.99
N ALA A 8 14.15 2.79 6.31
CA ALA A 8 14.26 2.83 4.86
C ALA A 8 15.38 1.91 4.32
N GLY A 9 16.39 1.59 5.15
CA GLY A 9 17.41 0.59 4.82
C GLY A 9 16.84 -0.81 4.58
N ASN A 10 15.66 -1.12 5.12
CA ASN A 10 14.98 -2.40 4.93
C ASN A 10 14.05 -2.41 3.70
N ASN A 11 13.94 -1.32 2.95
CA ASN A 11 13.07 -1.24 1.76
C ASN A 11 13.34 -2.34 0.71
N PRO A 12 14.60 -2.74 0.42
CA PRO A 12 14.85 -3.87 -0.47
C PRO A 12 14.26 -5.19 0.05
N LEU A 13 14.39 -5.46 1.36
CA LEU A 13 13.80 -6.65 1.99
C LEU A 13 12.26 -6.61 1.98
N ILE A 14 11.68 -5.43 2.20
CA ILE A 14 10.24 -5.21 2.09
C ILE A 14 9.75 -5.53 0.66
N ALA A 15 10.51 -5.14 -0.36
CA ALA A 15 10.16 -5.44 -1.75
C ALA A 15 10.11 -6.96 -2.02
N GLU A 16 11.10 -7.71 -1.53
CA GLU A 16 11.14 -9.18 -1.64
C GLU A 16 9.97 -9.85 -0.90
N GLU A 17 9.64 -9.37 0.31
CA GLU A 17 8.51 -9.87 1.09
C GLU A 17 7.17 -9.63 0.36
N ILE A 18 7.00 -8.45 -0.24
CA ILE A 18 5.80 -8.09 -1.01
C ILE A 18 5.70 -8.92 -2.28
N GLU A 19 6.81 -9.13 -3.00
CA GLU A 19 6.82 -9.93 -4.22
C GLU A 19 6.33 -11.36 -3.96
N ARG A 20 6.83 -11.99 -2.89
CA ARG A 20 6.41 -13.32 -2.46
C ARG A 20 4.93 -13.37 -2.08
N LEU A 21 4.43 -12.36 -1.37
CA LEU A 21 2.99 -12.26 -1.05
C LEU A 21 2.15 -12.10 -2.32
N ASN A 22 2.56 -11.22 -3.23
CA ASN A 22 1.85 -10.94 -4.47
C ASN A 22 1.76 -12.20 -5.35
N ALA A 23 2.83 -13.01 -5.44
CA ALA A 23 2.80 -14.29 -6.13
C ALA A 23 1.71 -15.23 -5.57
N GLY A 24 1.53 -15.29 -4.25
CA GLY A 24 0.46 -16.04 -3.60
C GLY A 24 -0.93 -15.51 -3.96
N PHE A 25 -1.14 -14.19 -3.91
CA PHE A 25 -2.41 -13.57 -4.32
C PHE A 25 -2.74 -13.85 -5.78
N LEU A 26 -1.76 -13.78 -6.69
CA LEU A 26 -1.95 -14.13 -8.09
C LEU A 26 -2.35 -15.59 -8.27
N ALA A 27 -1.67 -16.52 -7.58
CA ALA A 27 -1.98 -17.95 -7.65
C ALA A 27 -3.38 -18.27 -7.13
N GLU A 28 -3.84 -17.55 -6.11
CA GLU A 28 -5.20 -17.70 -5.56
C GLU A 28 -6.28 -16.94 -6.35
N GLY A 29 -5.90 -16.13 -7.35
CA GLY A 29 -6.84 -15.27 -8.09
C GLY A 29 -7.45 -14.17 -7.21
N ARG A 30 -6.69 -13.67 -6.23
CA ARG A 30 -7.15 -12.72 -5.21
C ARG A 30 -6.43 -11.39 -5.32
N HIS A 31 -7.04 -10.39 -4.70
CA HIS A 31 -6.58 -9.01 -4.74
C HIS A 31 -6.43 -8.43 -3.34
N TYR A 32 -5.62 -7.39 -3.23
CA TYR A 32 -5.34 -6.74 -1.95
C TYR A 32 -5.18 -5.22 -2.09
N VAL A 33 -5.13 -4.57 -0.94
CA VAL A 33 -4.77 -3.16 -0.80
C VAL A 33 -3.36 -3.08 -0.26
N LEU A 34 -2.48 -2.36 -0.96
CA LEU A 34 -1.09 -2.18 -0.59
C LEU A 34 -0.92 -0.83 0.10
N ILE A 35 -0.48 -0.83 1.36
CA ILE A 35 -0.25 0.38 2.15
C ILE A 35 1.16 0.32 2.71
N GLY A 36 1.93 1.39 2.53
CA GLY A 36 3.29 1.44 3.05
C GLY A 36 3.97 2.80 2.89
N PRO A 37 5.12 2.97 3.55
CA PRO A 37 5.77 4.25 3.66
C PRO A 37 6.54 4.66 2.40
N GLY A 38 6.52 5.96 2.11
CA GLY A 38 7.24 6.56 1.00
C GLY A 38 6.75 6.09 -0.37
N ARG A 39 7.65 6.12 -1.35
CA ARG A 39 7.32 5.82 -2.75
C ARG A 39 7.23 4.34 -3.04
N TRP A 40 6.37 3.97 -3.98
CA TRP A 40 6.40 2.64 -4.59
C TRP A 40 7.15 2.68 -5.92
N GLY A 41 8.15 1.81 -6.08
CA GLY A 41 8.94 1.70 -7.31
C GLY A 41 10.07 2.69 -7.45
N SER A 42 10.49 3.31 -6.34
CA SER A 42 11.69 4.16 -6.33
C SER A 42 12.95 3.34 -6.60
N SER A 43 13.83 3.83 -7.47
CA SER A 43 15.18 3.27 -7.62
C SER A 43 16.10 3.63 -6.45
N ASP A 44 15.76 4.68 -5.69
CA ASP A 44 16.43 5.05 -4.45
C ASP A 44 15.68 4.44 -3.25
N PRO A 45 16.25 3.44 -2.55
CA PRO A 45 15.64 2.82 -1.38
C PRO A 45 15.42 3.80 -0.23
N TRP A 46 16.11 4.94 -0.16
CA TRP A 46 15.87 5.94 0.89
C TRP A 46 14.63 6.79 0.66
N LEU A 47 14.05 6.71 -0.55
CA LEU A 47 12.81 7.41 -0.90
C LEU A 47 11.60 6.47 -0.92
N GLY A 48 11.79 5.15 -0.95
CA GLY A 48 10.66 4.22 -1.01
C GLY A 48 11.05 2.78 -1.28
N VAL A 49 10.03 1.94 -1.43
CA VAL A 49 10.17 0.51 -1.64
C VAL A 49 10.44 0.23 -3.13
N PRO A 50 11.58 -0.39 -3.50
CA PRO A 50 12.01 -0.59 -4.88
C PRO A 50 11.31 -1.79 -5.57
N VAL A 51 9.98 -1.83 -5.53
CA VAL A 51 9.18 -2.85 -6.22
C VAL A 51 9.09 -2.58 -7.72
N LYS A 52 8.99 -3.64 -8.52
CA LYS A 52 8.56 -3.56 -9.93
C LYS A 52 7.08 -3.89 -10.04
N TRP A 53 6.42 -3.48 -11.13
CA TRP A 53 5.00 -3.76 -11.32
C TRP A 53 4.60 -5.23 -11.13
N PRO A 54 5.33 -6.24 -11.67
CA PRO A 54 4.97 -7.64 -11.47
C PRO A 54 4.94 -8.08 -9.99
N ALA A 55 5.70 -7.40 -9.12
CA ALA A 55 5.76 -7.69 -7.69
C ALA A 55 4.56 -7.15 -6.90
N ILE A 56 3.73 -6.29 -7.50
CA ILE A 56 2.56 -5.66 -6.85
C ILE A 56 1.30 -5.73 -7.71
N SER A 57 1.32 -6.53 -8.76
CA SER A 57 0.30 -6.54 -9.82
C SER A 57 -1.08 -7.05 -9.40
N ALA A 58 -1.20 -7.74 -8.27
CA ALA A 58 -2.49 -8.14 -7.71
C ALA A 58 -3.13 -7.07 -6.82
N ALA A 59 -2.45 -5.94 -6.56
CA ALA A 59 -3.03 -4.82 -5.82
C ALA A 59 -4.16 -4.14 -6.60
N ARG A 60 -5.23 -3.73 -5.91
CA ARG A 60 -6.34 -2.94 -6.48
C ARG A 60 -6.41 -1.52 -5.93
N LEU A 61 -5.67 -1.26 -4.87
CA LEU A 61 -5.38 0.06 -4.36
C LEU A 61 -3.94 0.06 -3.83
N ILE A 62 -3.17 1.07 -4.19
CA ILE A 62 -1.83 1.33 -3.68
C ILE A 62 -1.86 2.65 -2.93
N VAL A 63 -1.27 2.69 -1.75
CA VAL A 63 -1.24 3.86 -0.87
C VAL A 63 0.20 4.17 -0.51
N GLU A 64 0.65 5.37 -0.85
CA GLU A 64 1.87 5.98 -0.33
C GLU A 64 1.53 6.67 1.00
N ALA A 65 2.10 6.19 2.10
CA ALA A 65 1.91 6.76 3.42
C ALA A 65 3.13 7.59 3.84
N GLY A 66 2.90 8.85 4.21
CA GLY A 66 3.89 9.65 4.92
C GLY A 66 4.00 9.21 6.38
N LEU A 67 5.22 9.14 6.92
CA LEU A 67 5.44 8.92 8.36
C LEU A 67 6.02 10.19 9.00
N THR A 68 5.82 10.36 10.30
CA THR A 68 6.32 11.52 11.07
C THR A 68 7.82 11.74 10.88
N ASN A 69 8.60 10.65 10.89
CA ASN A 69 10.07 10.65 10.78
C ASN A 69 10.58 10.19 9.40
N TYR A 70 9.70 9.98 8.43
CA TYR A 70 10.06 9.58 7.06
C TYR A 70 9.16 10.31 6.08
N ARG A 71 9.60 11.53 5.73
CA ARG A 71 8.86 12.52 4.95
C ARG A 71 9.39 12.55 3.53
N VAL A 72 8.92 11.61 2.72
CA VAL A 72 9.23 11.58 1.30
C VAL A 72 8.06 12.16 0.53
N ASP A 73 8.35 13.06 -0.40
CA ASP A 73 7.33 13.57 -1.30
C ASP A 73 6.75 12.43 -2.13
N PRO A 74 5.41 12.26 -2.15
CA PRO A 74 4.74 11.18 -2.85
C PRO A 74 5.05 11.22 -4.35
N SER A 75 5.21 10.05 -4.96
CA SER A 75 5.44 9.95 -6.41
C SER A 75 4.17 10.14 -7.22
N GLN A 76 2.99 10.08 -6.57
CA GLN A 76 1.67 10.13 -7.22
C GLN A 76 1.51 9.04 -8.29
N GLY A 77 2.19 7.90 -8.13
CA GLY A 77 2.06 6.75 -9.03
C GLY A 77 2.72 6.92 -10.39
N THR A 78 3.55 7.95 -10.56
CA THR A 78 4.27 8.22 -11.83
C THR A 78 5.08 7.03 -12.34
N HIS A 79 5.70 6.26 -11.44
CA HIS A 79 6.46 5.04 -11.77
C HIS A 79 5.61 3.93 -12.42
N PHE A 80 4.30 3.93 -12.20
CA PHE A 80 3.39 2.87 -12.66
C PHE A 80 2.19 3.39 -13.45
N PHE A 81 2.22 4.66 -13.88
CA PHE A 81 1.03 5.37 -14.39
C PHE A 81 0.26 4.61 -15.47
N GLN A 82 0.96 4.05 -16.46
CA GLN A 82 0.35 3.25 -17.53
C GLN A 82 -0.39 2.02 -16.96
N ASN A 83 0.22 1.30 -16.03
CA ASN A 83 -0.39 0.13 -15.42
C ASN A 83 -1.59 0.50 -14.53
N LEU A 84 -1.47 1.57 -13.74
CA LEU A 84 -2.56 2.04 -12.87
C LEU A 84 -3.82 2.37 -13.69
N THR A 85 -3.64 3.10 -14.79
CA THR A 85 -4.74 3.50 -15.66
C THR A 85 -5.29 2.33 -16.47
N SER A 86 -4.44 1.47 -17.02
CA SER A 86 -4.87 0.30 -17.82
C SER A 86 -5.59 -0.77 -17.00
N PHE A 87 -5.19 -1.01 -15.75
CA PHE A 87 -5.75 -2.06 -14.90
C PHE A 87 -6.76 -1.55 -13.88
N GLY A 88 -7.09 -0.25 -13.90
CA GLY A 88 -8.06 0.37 -12.99
C GLY A 88 -7.66 0.26 -11.52
N VAL A 89 -6.36 0.38 -11.23
CA VAL A 89 -5.82 0.29 -9.86
C VAL A 89 -5.85 1.67 -9.23
N GLY A 90 -6.48 1.78 -8.06
CA GLY A 90 -6.51 3.02 -7.30
C GLY A 90 -5.11 3.39 -6.79
N TYR A 91 -4.82 4.67 -6.70
CA TYR A 91 -3.58 5.18 -6.14
C TYR A 91 -3.87 6.36 -5.22
N PHE A 92 -3.58 6.20 -3.93
CA PHE A 92 -3.77 7.25 -2.93
C PHE A 92 -2.44 7.67 -2.33
N THR A 93 -2.43 8.91 -1.86
CA THR A 93 -1.42 9.43 -0.97
C THR A 93 -2.11 9.80 0.33
N ILE A 94 -1.52 9.41 1.45
CA ILE A 94 -1.92 9.85 2.78
C ILE A 94 -0.70 10.43 3.49
N ASN A 95 -0.88 11.52 4.20
CA ASN A 95 0.18 12.19 4.94
C ASN A 95 -0.35 12.65 6.30
N ASP A 96 -0.11 11.80 7.30
CA ASP A 96 -0.53 12.03 8.68
C ASP A 96 0.06 13.32 9.27
N TYR A 97 1.22 13.79 8.78
CA TYR A 97 1.89 14.99 9.32
C TYR A 97 1.16 16.30 8.97
N ILE A 98 0.65 16.42 7.75
CA ILE A 98 -0.10 17.61 7.32
C ILE A 98 -1.62 17.43 7.41
N GLY A 99 -2.08 16.28 7.93
CA GLY A 99 -3.50 15.95 8.04
C GLY A 99 -4.17 15.69 6.69
N ASP A 100 -3.41 15.24 5.70
CA ASP A 100 -3.95 14.93 4.37
C ASP A 100 -4.30 13.43 4.27
N GLY A 101 -5.60 13.15 4.20
CA GLY A 101 -6.13 11.78 4.23
C GLY A 101 -6.36 11.24 5.65
N LEU A 102 -7.09 10.12 5.71
CA LEU A 102 -7.40 9.42 6.95
C LEU A 102 -6.98 7.96 6.83
N TYR A 103 -6.16 7.50 7.78
CA TYR A 103 -5.70 6.13 7.85
C TYR A 103 -5.84 5.60 9.28
N ASN A 104 -6.92 4.85 9.54
CA ASN A 104 -7.15 4.24 10.84
C ASN A 104 -6.32 2.96 11.00
N ARG A 105 -5.03 3.15 11.25
CA ARG A 105 -4.09 2.05 11.49
C ARG A 105 -4.49 1.18 12.66
N ALA A 106 -4.94 1.79 13.77
CA ALA A 106 -5.32 1.06 14.97
C ALA A 106 -6.43 0.03 14.71
N ALA A 107 -7.40 0.36 13.84
CA ALA A 107 -8.45 -0.57 13.44
C ALA A 107 -7.93 -1.77 12.61
N LEU A 108 -6.81 -1.62 11.90
CA LEU A 108 -6.18 -2.71 11.16
C LEU A 108 -5.27 -3.55 12.06
N ASP A 109 -4.58 -2.94 13.01
CA ASP A 109 -3.63 -3.61 13.89
C ASP A 109 -4.32 -4.58 14.87
N VAL A 110 -5.58 -4.32 15.24
CA VAL A 110 -6.38 -5.24 16.08
C VAL A 110 -6.85 -6.51 15.33
N LEU A 111 -6.87 -6.50 14.00
CA LEU A 111 -7.28 -7.66 13.22
C LEU A 111 -6.20 -8.75 13.27
N PRO A 112 -6.58 -10.04 13.35
CA PRO A 112 -5.62 -11.12 13.30
C PRO A 112 -4.88 -11.13 11.95
N ALA A 113 -3.56 -11.23 12.01
CA ALA A 113 -2.75 -11.38 10.81
C ALA A 113 -2.94 -12.78 10.23
N VAL A 114 -3.26 -12.85 8.94
CA VAL A 114 -3.27 -14.11 8.19
C VAL A 114 -1.84 -14.54 7.88
N GLN A 115 -0.99 -13.57 7.58
CA GLN A 115 0.42 -13.78 7.37
C GLN A 115 1.19 -12.58 7.89
N GLU A 116 2.33 -12.85 8.50
CA GLU A 116 3.19 -11.83 9.07
C GLU A 116 4.65 -12.19 8.81
N THR A 117 5.38 -11.25 8.23
CA THR A 117 6.82 -11.33 8.00
C THR A 117 7.53 -10.37 8.95
N ALA A 118 8.84 -10.17 8.77
CA ALA A 118 9.56 -9.17 9.55
C ALA A 118 8.99 -7.76 9.33
N HIS A 119 8.64 -7.39 8.09
CA HIS A 119 8.26 -6.01 7.75
C HIS A 119 6.82 -5.84 7.23
N VAL A 120 6.15 -6.92 6.85
CA VAL A 120 4.81 -6.88 6.25
C VAL A 120 3.81 -7.64 7.12
N ARG A 121 2.64 -7.02 7.31
CA ARG A 121 1.48 -7.61 7.99
C ARG A 121 0.35 -7.68 6.97
N HIS A 122 -0.23 -8.86 6.80
CA HIS A 122 -1.40 -9.09 5.96
C HIS A 122 -2.59 -9.46 6.84
N VAL A 123 -3.61 -8.62 6.83
CA VAL A 123 -4.91 -8.85 7.48
C VAL A 123 -5.99 -9.10 6.43
N ARG A 124 -7.02 -9.85 6.81
CA ARG A 124 -8.09 -10.25 5.90
C ARG A 124 -9.45 -9.89 6.47
N PHE A 125 -10.30 -9.33 5.62
CA PHE A 125 -11.71 -9.10 5.92
C PHE A 125 -12.56 -10.26 5.42
N ALA A 126 -13.65 -10.56 6.13
CA ALA A 126 -14.59 -11.62 5.75
C ALA A 126 -15.38 -11.27 4.47
N SER A 127 -15.62 -9.97 4.25
CA SER A 127 -16.36 -9.44 3.10
C SER A 127 -15.47 -8.53 2.25
N PRO A 128 -15.74 -8.41 0.93
CA PRO A 128 -15.01 -7.52 0.05
C PRO A 128 -15.06 -6.05 0.52
N LEU A 129 -13.96 -5.32 0.30
CA LEU A 129 -13.89 -3.89 0.54
C LEU A 129 -14.47 -3.12 -0.65
N SER A 130 -15.11 -1.98 -0.40
CA SER A 130 -15.61 -1.10 -1.47
C SER A 130 -14.70 0.11 -1.65
N LEU A 131 -14.07 0.21 -2.83
CA LEU A 131 -13.26 1.36 -3.23
C LEU A 131 -14.10 2.32 -4.08
N LYS A 132 -14.16 3.60 -3.68
CA LYS A 132 -14.82 4.67 -4.43
C LYS A 132 -13.81 5.78 -4.71
N ILE A 133 -13.73 6.23 -5.96
CA ILE A 133 -12.80 7.29 -6.39
C ILE A 133 -13.56 8.31 -7.23
N ASP A 134 -13.45 9.59 -6.86
CA ASP A 134 -13.90 10.73 -7.65
C ASP A 134 -12.66 11.55 -8.06
N GLY A 135 -12.18 11.30 -9.28
CA GLY A 135 -11.00 11.97 -9.84
C GLY A 135 -11.22 13.47 -10.11
N ARG A 136 -12.47 13.94 -10.24
CA ARG A 136 -12.75 15.38 -10.44
C ARG A 136 -12.61 16.15 -9.14
N LYS A 137 -13.09 15.57 -8.04
CA LYS A 137 -12.98 16.14 -6.69
C LYS A 137 -11.67 15.77 -5.99
N LYS A 138 -10.87 14.87 -6.57
CA LYS A 138 -9.67 14.29 -5.97
C LYS A 138 -9.97 13.63 -4.61
N LEU A 139 -11.10 12.93 -4.53
CA LEU A 139 -11.54 12.24 -3.32
C LEU A 139 -11.55 10.73 -3.54
N GLY A 140 -11.17 9.98 -2.50
CA GLY A 140 -11.14 8.53 -2.52
C GLY A 140 -11.52 7.96 -1.16
N PHE A 141 -12.31 6.88 -1.17
CA PHE A 141 -12.75 6.20 0.05
C PHE A 141 -12.61 4.69 -0.12
N LEU A 142 -11.95 4.04 0.84
CA LEU A 142 -12.00 2.60 1.00
C LEU A 142 -12.90 2.29 2.19
N LEU A 143 -14.08 1.74 1.91
CA LEU A 143 -15.06 1.43 2.94
C LEU A 143 -14.77 0.03 3.49
N LEU A 144 -14.58 -0.03 4.82
CA LEU A 144 -14.53 -1.29 5.55
C LEU A 144 -15.94 -1.92 5.57
N PRO A 145 -16.05 -3.25 5.54
CA PRO A 145 -17.33 -3.93 5.61
C PRO A 145 -17.99 -3.61 6.95
N GLN A 146 -19.30 -3.39 6.95
CA GLN A 146 -20.06 -3.31 8.18
C GLN A 146 -20.11 -4.71 8.81
N THR A 147 -19.65 -4.81 10.05
CA THR A 147 -19.84 -5.98 10.92
C THR A 147 -21.31 -6.23 11.22
#